data_AF-A0A7R9QCX2-F1
#
_entry.id   AF-A0A7R9QCX2-F1
#
_cell.length_a   1.000
_cell.length_b   1.000
_cell.length_c   1.000
_cell.angle_alpha   90.00
_cell.angle_beta   90.00
_cell.angle_gamma   90.00
#
_symmetry.space_group_name_H-M   'P 1'
#
loop_
_entity.id
_entity.type
_entity.pdbx_description
1 polymer ?
#
loop_
_entity_poly.entity_id
_entity_poly.type
_entity_poly.pdbx_seq_one_letter_code
_entity_poly.pdbx_strand_id
1 'polypeptide(L)' 'MVPMASGGQFISIGERIRLPDDVTIGYIVEHLLSKQLTVIDGLHSHLEAIKFRDRNHLLQQISFII' A
#
# COMPACT_ATOMS: atom_id res chain seq x y z
N MET A 1 3.53 -2.57 14.38
CA MET A 1 4.21 -1.48 13.64
C MET A 1 5.32 -0.81 14.43
N VAL A 2 5.08 -0.33 15.65
CA VAL A 2 6.02 0.51 16.42
C VAL A 2 7.49 0.00 16.41
N PRO A 3 7.82 -1.29 16.64
CA PRO A 3 9.22 -1.71 16.64
C PRO A 3 9.91 -1.63 15.27
N MET A 4 9.15 -1.75 14.16
CA MET A 4 9.68 -1.86 12.80
C MET A 4 9.55 -0.56 11.99
N ALA A 5 8.69 0.37 12.42
CA ALA A 5 8.41 1.61 11.71
C ALA A 5 8.66 2.88 12.54
N SER A 6 9.22 2.77 13.75
CA SER A 6 9.59 3.91 14.59
C SER A 6 11.11 4.02 14.76
N GLY A 7 11.58 5.14 15.31
CA GLY A 7 13.01 5.33 15.64
C GLY A 7 13.95 5.27 14.42
N GLY A 8 13.47 5.62 13.23
CA GLY A 8 14.27 5.56 11.99
C GLY A 8 14.35 4.18 11.32
N GLN A 9 13.76 3.13 11.92
CA GLN A 9 13.83 1.79 11.35
C GLN A 9 13.13 1.66 10.00
N PHE A 10 12.03 2.39 9.79
CA PHE A 10 11.36 2.42 8.49
C PHE A 10 12.31 2.86 7.37
N ILE A 11 13.03 3.97 7.60
CA ILE A 11 13.99 4.53 6.65
C ILE A 11 15.13 3.53 6.44
N SER A 12 15.71 2.98 7.51
CA SER A 12 16.81 2.02 7.40
C SER A 12 16.43 0.75 6.60
N ILE A 13 15.21 0.25 6.78
CA ILE A 13 14.69 -0.89 6.00
C ILE A 13 14.52 -0.49 4.53
N GLY A 14 13.90 0.66 4.26
CA GLY A 14 13.72 1.19 2.91
C GLY A 14 15.05 1.39 2.16
N GLU A 15 16.05 1.98 2.81
CA GLU A 15 17.41 2.15 2.26
C GLU A 15 18.10 0.81 1.98
N ARG A 16 17.86 -0.20 2.82
CA ARG A 16 18.44 -1.53 2.65
C ARG A 16 17.85 -2.26 1.45
N ILE A 17 16.53 -2.22 1.29
CA ILE A 17 15.84 -2.92 0.18
C ILE A 17 15.82 -2.11 -1.11
N ARG A 18 16.04 -0.78 -1.02
CA ARG A 18 16.05 0.18 -2.14
C ARG A 18 14.77 0.17 -2.96
N LEU A 19 13.63 0.08 -2.27
CA LEU A 19 12.29 0.14 -2.86
C LEU A 19 11.54 1.35 -2.30
N PRO A 20 10.49 1.83 -2.99
CA PRO A 20 9.70 2.97 -2.52
C PRO A 20 8.95 2.67 -1.20
N ASP A 21 8.43 3.72 -0.57
CA ASP A 21 7.85 3.64 0.78
C ASP A 21 6.65 2.69 0.88
N ASP A 22 5.80 2.65 -0.14
CA ASP A 22 4.62 1.76 -0.22
C ASP A 22 5.03 0.29 -0.24
N VAL A 23 6.04 -0.05 -1.04
CA VAL A 23 6.64 -1.39 -1.09
C VAL A 23 7.35 -1.72 0.23
N THR A 24 7.99 -0.74 0.86
CA THR A 24 8.67 -0.92 2.16
C THR A 24 7.66 -1.29 3.25
N ILE A 25 6.51 -0.61 3.32
CA ILE A 25 5.44 -0.98 4.25
C ILE A 25 4.89 -2.37 3.94
N GLY A 26 4.65 -2.70 2.66
CA GLY A 26 4.19 -4.03 2.27
C GLY A 26 5.16 -5.13 2.70
N TYR A 27 6.46 -4.91 2.47
CA TYR A 27 7.52 -5.82 2.89
C TYR A 27 7.55 -6.03 4.42
N ILE A 28 7.44 -4.95 5.20
CA ILE A 28 7.39 -5.05 6.67
C ILE A 28 6.20 -5.89 7.12
N VAL A 29 5.00 -5.64 6.58
CA VAL A 29 3.78 -6.33 7.00
C VAL A 29 3.80 -7.81 6.59
N GLU A 30 4.10 -8.09 5.33
CA GLU A 30 4.01 -9.46 4.79
C GLU A 30 5.20 -10.33 5.19
N HIS A 31 6.42 -9.80 5.14
CA HIS A 31 7.64 -10.61 5.30
C HIS A 31 8.20 -10.55 6.72
N LEU A 32 8.25 -9.37 7.34
CA LEU A 32 8.83 -9.23 8.69
C LEU A 32 7.82 -9.56 9.78
N LEU A 33 6.56 -9.20 9.60
CA LEU A 33 5.49 -9.44 10.57
C LEU A 33 4.65 -10.68 10.25
N SER A 34 4.86 -11.31 9.08
CA SER A 34 4.11 -12.50 8.64
C SER A 34 2.59 -12.28 8.70
N LYS A 35 2.12 -11.09 8.31
CA LYS A 35 0.71 -10.73 8.23
C LYS A 35 0.33 -10.52 6.78
N GLN A 36 -0.76 -11.14 6.37
CA GLN A 36 -1.29 -10.95 5.02
C GLN A 36 -1.98 -9.58 4.91
N LEU A 37 -1.68 -8.85 3.84
CA LEU A 37 -2.42 -7.64 3.49
C LEU A 37 -3.82 -8.00 3.00
N THR A 38 -4.81 -7.23 3.46
CA THR A 38 -6.19 -7.37 2.98
C THR A 38 -6.36 -6.61 1.68
N VAL A 39 -6.79 -7.29 0.63
CA VAL A 39 -7.19 -6.66 -0.63
C VAL A 39 -8.56 -6.01 -0.44
N ILE A 40 -8.67 -4.74 -0.79
CA ILE A 40 -9.90 -3.96 -0.69
C ILE A 40 -10.26 -3.43 -2.08
N ASP A 41 -11.36 -3.93 -2.64
CA ASP A 41 -11.81 -3.59 -3.99
C ASP A 41 -12.20 -2.12 -4.19
N GLY A 42 -12.34 -1.34 -3.12
CA GLY A 42 -12.64 0.09 -3.17
C GLY A 42 -11.41 1.01 -3.10
N LEU A 43 -10.19 0.45 -3.11
CA LEU A 43 -8.94 1.22 -3.16
C LEU A 43 -8.32 1.12 -4.54
N HIS A 44 -8.31 2.21 -5.30
CA HIS A 44 -7.70 2.25 -6.63
C HIS A 44 -6.63 3.33 -6.77
N SER A 45 -5.59 2.94 -7.50
CA SER A 45 -4.52 3.82 -7.94
C SER A 45 -4.86 4.48 -9.28
N HIS A 46 -4.33 5.68 -9.52
CA HIS A 46 -4.30 6.34 -10.82
C HIS A 46 -3.63 5.51 -11.93
N LEU A 47 -2.83 4.50 -11.57
CA LEU A 47 -2.23 3.56 -12.51
C LEU A 47 -3.25 2.57 -13.10
N GLU A 48 -4.46 2.50 -12.56
CA GLU A 48 -5.53 1.67 -13.10
C GLU A 48 -6.30 2.38 -14.24
N ALA A 49 -6.83 1.59 -15.17
CA ALA A 49 -7.65 2.07 -16.28
C ALA A 49 -9.08 2.45 -15.83
N ILE A 50 -9.21 3.42 -14.93
CA ILE A 50 -10.48 3.82 -14.27
C ILE A 50 -11.52 4.33 -15.28
N LYS A 51 -11.09 4.88 -16.42
CA LYS A 51 -11.97 5.44 -17.48
C LYS A 51 -13.00 4.46 -18.04
N PHE A 52 -12.76 3.15 -17.90
CA PHE A 52 -13.64 2.11 -18.44
C PHE A 52 -14.55 1.46 -17.40
N ARG A 53 -14.54 1.91 -16.14
CA ARG A 53 -15.44 1.37 -15.10
C ARG A 53 -16.83 1.98 -15.18
N ASP A 54 -17.83 1.15 -14.85
CA ASP A 54 -19.21 1.59 -14.67
C ASP A 54 -19.29 2.70 -13.60
N ARG A 55 -20.06 3.75 -13.86
CA ARG A 55 -20.29 4.85 -12.90
C ARG A 55 -20.89 4.34 -11.58
N ASN A 56 -21.64 3.25 -11.60
CA ASN A 56 -22.19 2.65 -10.38
C ASN A 56 -21.08 2.13 -9.45
N HIS A 57 -19.96 1.66 -10.01
CA HIS A 57 -18.79 1.21 -9.24
C HIS A 57 -17.96 2.39 -8.70
N LEU A 58 -18.05 3.58 -9.30
CA LEU A 58 -17.36 4.78 -8.81
C LEU A 58 -17.92 5.25 -7.47
N LEU A 59 -19.22 5.08 -7.23
CA LEU A 59 -19.86 5.45 -5.97
C LEU A 59 -19.47 4.55 -4.78
N GLN A 60 -18.90 3.38 -5.06
CA GLN A 60 -18.45 2.41 -4.06
C GLN A 60 -16.96 2.57 -3.73
N GLN A 61 -16.29 3.55 -4.35
CA GLN A 61 -14.87 3.80 -4.14
C GLN A 61 -14.61 4.48 -2.81
N ILE A 62 -13.60 4.00 -2.09
CA ILE A 62 -13.14 4.57 -0.84
C ILE A 62 -12.15 5.70 -1.12
N SER A 63 -11.27 5.51 -2.12
CA SER A 63 -10.25 6.48 -2.49
C SER A 63 -9.91 6.40 -3.98
N PHE A 64 -9.54 7.55 -4.55
CA PHE A 64 -8.82 7.65 -5.82
C PHE A 64 -7.45 8.24 -5.52
N ILE A 65 -6.41 7.41 -5.51
CA ILE A 65 -5.05 7.84 -5.15
C ILE A 65 -4.34 8.32 -6.42
N ILE A 66 -4.04 9.62 -6.47
CA ILE A 66 -3.31 10.32 -7.55
C ILE A 66 -1.86 9.84 -7.64
#